data_AF-A0A1L8TRY3-F1
#
_entry.id   AF-A0A1L8TRY3-F1
#
_cell.length_a   1.000
_cell.length_b   1.000
_cell.length_c   1.000
_cell.angle_alpha   90.00
_cell.angle_beta   90.00
_cell.angle_gamma   90.00
#
_symmetry.space_group_name_H-M   'P 1'
#
loop_
_entity.id
_entity.type
_entity.pdbx_description
1 polymer ?
#
loop_
_entity_poly.entity_id
_entity_poly.type
_entity_poly.pdbx_seq_one_letter_code
_entity_poly.pdbx_strand_id
1 'polypeptide(L)'
;MIWQFVTRKKCRRQLNLIELLREERYSVGDFAEKLAVSRKTILRDLYELQQKKYVEKNFFWQINWRQEPSYTELYRKLLWTDDRFQLFQQYLWNRGNKNVNYSKVKELNQQLVELNLTANRRTGSLIGEEALILHLQLHYLRDFFSNTENELYQHVEQNQCSVQPFNNMATCFPDPHLLKQFAKSFGLKERYTPYFFLDYTRCHYSVCADFFHLHQLHQTSLYQATILGMQVIEPAIQWDSTLVKKIFTVKLFDLFIGIHQGLPLSVYNLYRKSERPSNYYYVLSKELKRESILLVNCRLDELAKAIHQIFQSSRQMVMNANLESPIAVVNEANGLFSAFQNEK
;
A
#
# COMPACT_ATOMS: atom_id res chain seq x y z
N MET A 1 4.49 -7.76 -1.96
CA MET A 1 3.96 -6.67 -2.82
C MET A 1 2.46 -6.84 -2.96
N ILE A 2 1.73 -5.72 -3.09
CA ILE A 2 0.25 -5.69 -3.10
C ILE A 2 -0.35 -6.70 -4.09
N TRP A 3 0.25 -6.89 -5.26
CA TRP A 3 -0.27 -7.67 -6.40
C TRP A 3 -0.59 -9.15 -6.15
N GLN A 4 -0.11 -9.77 -5.08
CA GLN A 4 -0.42 -11.18 -4.78
C GLN A 4 -1.94 -11.48 -4.74
N PHE A 5 -2.76 -10.50 -4.33
CA PHE A 5 -4.21 -10.67 -4.20
C PHE A 5 -4.94 -10.89 -5.53
N VAL A 6 -4.46 -10.33 -6.65
CA VAL A 6 -5.09 -10.45 -7.98
C VAL A 6 -4.61 -11.67 -8.77
N THR A 7 -3.68 -12.45 -8.22
CA THR A 7 -3.13 -13.63 -8.90
C THR A 7 -3.96 -14.89 -8.68
N ARG A 8 -3.72 -15.95 -9.47
CA ARG A 8 -4.29 -17.28 -9.17
C ARG A 8 -3.62 -17.89 -7.95
N LYS A 9 -4.32 -18.81 -7.28
CA LYS A 9 -3.83 -19.53 -6.10
C LYS A 9 -2.42 -20.14 -6.26
N LYS A 10 -2.10 -20.63 -7.46
CA LYS A 10 -0.78 -21.19 -7.78
C LYS A 10 0.30 -20.10 -7.81
N CYS A 11 0.11 -19.04 -8.60
CA CYS A 11 1.06 -17.92 -8.67
C CYS A 11 1.23 -17.28 -7.28
N ARG A 12 0.15 -17.01 -6.55
CA ARG A 12 0.20 -16.54 -5.15
C ARG A 12 1.09 -17.41 -4.27
N ARG A 13 0.94 -18.73 -4.35
CA ARG A 13 1.75 -19.67 -3.56
C ARG A 13 3.23 -19.66 -3.98
N GLN A 14 3.51 -19.58 -5.27
CA GLN A 14 4.89 -19.44 -5.78
C GLN A 14 5.53 -18.11 -5.34
N LEU A 15 4.79 -17.00 -5.37
CA LEU A 15 5.25 -15.71 -4.86
C LEU A 15 5.54 -15.79 -3.36
N ASN A 16 4.68 -16.44 -2.57
CA ASN A 16 4.92 -16.67 -1.15
C ASN A 16 6.16 -17.53 -0.89
N LEU A 17 6.42 -18.54 -1.72
CA LEU A 17 7.63 -19.37 -1.62
C LEU A 17 8.89 -18.54 -1.87
N ILE A 18 8.91 -17.72 -2.92
CA ILE A 18 10.04 -16.85 -3.24
C ILE A 18 10.23 -15.75 -2.17
N GLU A 19 9.15 -15.22 -1.61
CA GLU A 19 9.18 -14.29 -0.48
C GLU A 19 9.84 -14.91 0.75
N LEU A 20 9.48 -16.14 1.11
CA LEU A 20 10.15 -16.86 2.20
C LEU A 20 11.62 -17.13 1.88
N LEU A 21 11.93 -17.61 0.67
CA LEU A 21 13.31 -17.90 0.25
C LEU A 21 14.23 -16.67 0.16
N ARG A 22 13.66 -15.47 0.15
CA ARG A 22 14.42 -14.22 0.23
C ARG A 22 15.01 -14.02 1.62
N GLU A 23 14.27 -14.41 2.65
CA GLU A 23 14.63 -14.18 4.05
C GLU A 23 15.56 -15.29 4.56
N GLU A 24 15.20 -16.55 4.31
CA GLU A 24 15.88 -17.71 4.88
C GLU A 24 15.86 -18.93 3.94
N ARG A 25 16.61 -19.97 4.32
CA ARG A 25 16.61 -21.27 3.65
C ARG A 25 15.64 -22.21 4.37
N TYR A 26 14.78 -22.89 3.61
CA TYR A 26 13.72 -23.74 4.16
C TYR A 26 13.74 -25.17 3.61
N SER A 27 13.33 -26.11 4.46
CA SER A 27 12.95 -27.45 4.01
C SER A 27 11.54 -27.45 3.43
N VAL A 28 11.19 -28.53 2.73
CA VAL A 28 9.82 -28.74 2.21
C VAL A 28 8.80 -28.85 3.35
N GLY A 29 9.21 -29.37 4.51
CA GLY A 29 8.36 -29.47 5.71
C GLY A 29 7.98 -28.09 6.21
N ASP A 30 8.96 -27.20 6.36
CA ASP A 30 8.77 -25.84 6.87
C ASP A 30 7.86 -25.01 5.96
N PHE A 31 8.03 -25.16 4.64
CA PHE A 31 7.14 -24.51 3.68
C PHE A 31 5.69 -25.00 3.77
N ALA A 32 5.50 -26.31 3.93
CA ALA A 32 4.17 -26.90 4.01
C ALA A 32 3.42 -26.39 5.25
N GLU A 33 4.13 -26.25 6.38
CA GLU A 33 3.60 -25.71 7.62
C GLU A 33 3.30 -24.21 7.50
N LYS A 34 4.27 -23.38 7.10
CA LYS A 34 4.10 -21.92 6.98
C LYS A 34 3.03 -21.52 5.98
N LEU A 35 2.89 -22.25 4.88
CA LEU A 35 1.90 -21.95 3.83
C LEU A 35 0.60 -22.74 3.96
N ALA A 36 0.47 -23.60 4.97
CA ALA A 36 -0.69 -24.46 5.22
C ALA A 36 -1.13 -25.26 3.96
N VAL A 37 -0.18 -25.94 3.32
CA VAL A 37 -0.41 -26.74 2.10
C VAL A 37 0.38 -28.04 2.13
N SER A 38 -0.03 -29.03 1.34
CA SER A 38 0.66 -30.33 1.33
C SER A 38 2.11 -30.22 0.83
N ARG A 39 3.01 -31.04 1.40
CA ARG A 39 4.40 -31.19 0.93
C ARG A 39 4.49 -31.51 -0.57
N LYS A 40 3.55 -32.30 -1.09
CA LYS A 40 3.45 -32.65 -2.53
C LYS A 40 3.20 -31.42 -3.39
N THR A 41 2.35 -30.50 -2.93
CA THR A 41 2.08 -29.24 -3.62
C THR A 41 3.30 -28.33 -3.62
N ILE A 42 3.99 -28.21 -2.47
CA ILE A 42 5.24 -27.44 -2.35
C ILE A 42 6.31 -27.98 -3.31
N LEU A 43 6.55 -29.29 -3.31
CA LEU A 43 7.53 -29.91 -4.20
C LEU A 43 7.22 -29.64 -5.67
N ARG A 44 5.95 -29.78 -6.09
CA ARG A 44 5.53 -29.49 -7.46
C ARG A 44 5.89 -28.05 -7.86
N ASP A 45 5.61 -27.08 -7.01
CA ASP A 45 5.91 -25.68 -7.29
C ASP A 45 7.41 -25.41 -7.32
N LEU A 46 8.18 -25.96 -6.38
CA LEU A 46 9.63 -25.81 -6.33
C LEU A 46 10.31 -26.43 -7.56
N TYR A 47 9.84 -27.58 -8.02
CA TYR A 47 10.34 -28.18 -9.26
C TYR A 47 10.02 -27.32 -10.49
N GLU A 48 8.82 -26.76 -10.59
CA GLU A 48 8.51 -25.82 -11.68
C GLU A 48 9.38 -24.56 -11.64
N LEU A 49 9.61 -23.99 -10.45
CA LEU A 49 10.49 -22.84 -10.27
C LEU A 49 11.96 -23.20 -10.59
N GLN A 50 12.38 -24.42 -10.28
CA GLN A 50 13.72 -24.93 -10.59
C GLN A 50 13.92 -25.14 -12.10
N GLN A 51 12.92 -25.66 -12.81
CA GLN A 51 12.95 -25.78 -14.26
C GLN A 51 13.12 -24.43 -14.95
N LYS A 52 12.51 -23.37 -14.39
CA LYS A 52 12.71 -21.98 -14.84
C LYS A 52 14.03 -21.35 -14.38
N LYS A 53 14.87 -22.10 -13.64
CA LYS A 53 16.12 -21.66 -13.03
C LYS A 53 15.98 -20.53 -11.99
N TYR A 54 14.78 -20.33 -11.45
CA TYR A 54 14.53 -19.30 -10.43
C TYR A 54 14.98 -19.73 -9.04
N VAL A 55 14.90 -21.02 -8.75
CA VAL A 55 15.38 -21.62 -7.50
C VAL A 55 16.31 -22.78 -7.82
N GLU A 56 17.15 -23.13 -6.85
CA GLU A 56 17.98 -24.31 -6.88
C GLU A 56 17.88 -25.08 -5.57
N LYS A 57 18.10 -26.39 -5.67
CA LYS A 57 18.17 -27.29 -4.52
C LYS A 57 19.62 -27.76 -4.36
N ASN A 58 20.27 -27.26 -3.33
CA ASN A 58 21.53 -27.84 -2.83
C ASN A 58 21.19 -28.72 -1.63
N PHE A 59 21.64 -28.38 -0.43
CA PHE A 59 21.15 -28.98 0.82
C PHE A 59 19.75 -28.49 1.20
N PHE A 60 19.49 -27.20 0.96
CA PHE A 60 18.19 -26.56 1.14
C PHE A 60 17.76 -25.90 -0.17
N TRP A 61 16.47 -25.57 -0.27
CA TRP A 61 15.97 -24.75 -1.36
C TRP A 61 16.40 -23.30 -1.16
N GLN A 62 16.83 -22.64 -2.23
CA GLN A 62 17.20 -21.22 -2.24
C GLN A 62 16.93 -20.59 -3.61
N ILE A 63 16.82 -19.26 -3.65
CA ILE A 63 16.78 -18.51 -4.92
C ILE A 63 18.13 -18.68 -5.62
N ASN A 64 18.10 -18.89 -6.93
CA ASN A 64 19.31 -18.94 -7.73
C ASN A 64 19.76 -17.51 -8.06
N TRP A 65 20.45 -16.87 -7.10
CA TRP A 65 20.92 -15.49 -7.23
C TRP A 65 21.90 -15.26 -8.40
N ARG A 66 22.51 -16.33 -8.95
CA ARG A 66 23.34 -16.23 -10.16
C ARG A 66 22.53 -15.98 -11.41
N GLN A 67 21.31 -16.52 -11.48
CA GLN A 67 20.40 -16.36 -12.62
C GLN A 67 19.38 -15.24 -12.40
N GLU A 68 19.02 -15.00 -11.15
CA GLU A 68 18.03 -14.00 -10.73
C GLU A 68 18.68 -13.02 -9.74
N PRO A 69 19.44 -12.02 -10.21
CA PRO A 69 20.22 -11.13 -9.34
C PRO A 69 19.34 -10.15 -8.54
N SER A 70 18.07 -10.00 -8.91
CA SER A 70 17.12 -9.09 -8.26
C SER A 70 15.86 -9.83 -7.86
N TYR A 71 15.56 -9.83 -6.55
CA TYR A 71 14.31 -10.35 -6.01
C TYR A 71 13.10 -9.68 -6.66
N THR A 72 13.16 -8.36 -6.84
CA THR A 72 12.08 -7.57 -7.43
C THR A 72 11.82 -8.01 -8.87
N GLU A 73 12.87 -8.23 -9.67
CA GLU A 73 12.73 -8.74 -11.04
C GLU A 73 12.15 -10.16 -11.08
N LEU A 74 12.62 -11.06 -10.21
CA LEU A 74 12.06 -12.40 -10.12
C LEU A 74 10.57 -12.39 -9.75
N TYR A 75 10.18 -11.53 -8.80
CA TYR A 75 8.80 -11.37 -8.40
C TYR A 75 7.94 -10.84 -9.56
N ARG A 76 8.43 -9.83 -10.29
CA ARG A 76 7.79 -9.30 -11.51
C ARG A 76 7.62 -10.40 -12.57
N LYS A 77 8.66 -11.19 -12.85
CA LYS A 77 8.60 -12.30 -13.81
C LYS A 77 7.49 -13.29 -13.45
N LEU A 78 7.38 -13.67 -12.18
CA LEU A 78 6.31 -14.59 -11.73
C LEU A 78 4.92 -14.01 -11.92
N LEU A 79 4.72 -12.74 -11.58
CA LEU A 79 3.46 -12.03 -11.83
C LEU A 79 3.12 -11.98 -13.32
N TRP A 80 4.09 -11.67 -14.15
CA TRP A 80 3.91 -11.61 -15.61
C TRP A 80 3.58 -12.96 -16.24
N THR A 81 3.80 -14.09 -15.55
CA THR A 81 3.35 -15.40 -16.04
C THR A 81 1.91 -15.77 -15.64
N ASP A 82 1.23 -14.96 -14.82
CA ASP A 82 -0.13 -15.21 -14.37
C ASP A 82 -1.14 -14.46 -15.25
N ASP A 83 -1.93 -15.18 -16.07
CA ASP A 83 -2.87 -14.49 -16.98
C ASP A 83 -3.99 -13.72 -16.24
N ARG A 84 -4.24 -13.98 -14.94
CA ARG A 84 -5.22 -13.17 -14.19
C ARG A 84 -4.61 -11.82 -13.81
N PHE A 85 -3.35 -11.80 -13.39
CA PHE A 85 -2.60 -10.56 -13.18
C PHE A 85 -2.48 -9.76 -14.48
N GLN A 86 -2.13 -10.39 -15.60
CA GLN A 86 -2.08 -9.71 -16.91
C GLN A 86 -3.45 -9.11 -17.29
N LEU A 87 -4.53 -9.86 -17.06
CA LEU A 87 -5.89 -9.36 -17.31
C LEU A 87 -6.22 -8.16 -16.41
N PHE A 88 -5.90 -8.25 -15.12
CA PHE A 88 -6.08 -7.14 -14.18
C PHE A 88 -5.32 -5.89 -14.65
N GLN A 89 -4.05 -6.05 -15.03
CA GLN A 89 -3.20 -4.96 -15.52
C GLN A 89 -3.83 -4.27 -16.74
N GLN A 90 -4.39 -5.02 -17.68
CA GLN A 90 -5.09 -4.42 -18.83
C GLN A 90 -6.27 -3.55 -18.38
N TYR A 91 -7.08 -4.04 -17.44
CA TYR A 91 -8.26 -3.32 -16.95
C TYR A 91 -7.88 -2.11 -16.09
N LEU A 92 -6.79 -2.20 -15.32
CA LEU A 92 -6.22 -1.09 -14.54
C LEU A 92 -5.88 0.11 -15.44
N TRP A 93 -5.47 -0.16 -16.68
CA TRP A 93 -5.11 0.85 -17.67
C TRP A 93 -6.19 1.12 -18.72
N ASN A 94 -7.45 0.71 -18.47
CA ASN A 94 -8.57 0.88 -19.41
C ASN A 94 -8.35 0.24 -20.79
N ARG A 95 -7.56 -0.82 -20.84
CA ARG A 95 -7.15 -1.57 -22.06
C ARG A 95 -7.73 -2.99 -22.08
N GLY A 96 -8.72 -3.28 -21.24
CA GLY A 96 -9.38 -4.59 -21.20
C GLY A 96 -10.06 -4.91 -22.53
N ASN A 97 -9.73 -6.07 -23.11
CA ASN A 97 -10.36 -6.50 -24.36
C ASN A 97 -11.85 -6.89 -24.13
N LYS A 98 -12.75 -6.30 -24.92
CA LYS A 98 -14.21 -6.54 -24.85
C LYS A 98 -14.59 -7.99 -25.17
N ASN A 99 -13.74 -8.71 -25.90
CA ASN A 99 -13.92 -10.11 -26.29
C ASN A 99 -13.38 -11.11 -25.27
N VAL A 100 -12.89 -10.66 -24.11
CA VAL A 100 -12.44 -11.58 -23.04
C VAL A 100 -13.62 -12.44 -22.58
N ASN A 101 -13.35 -13.72 -22.33
CA ASN A 101 -14.33 -14.66 -21.81
C ASN A 101 -14.89 -14.18 -20.47
N TYR A 102 -16.21 -14.14 -20.35
CA TYR A 102 -16.92 -13.73 -19.14
C TYR A 102 -16.47 -14.49 -17.88
N SER A 103 -16.15 -15.79 -18.00
CA SER A 103 -15.67 -16.58 -16.84
C SER A 103 -14.38 -16.03 -16.25
N LYS A 104 -13.43 -15.59 -17.10
CA LYS A 104 -12.16 -14.99 -16.65
C LYS A 104 -12.38 -13.67 -15.91
N VAL A 105 -13.30 -12.83 -16.41
CA VAL A 105 -13.66 -11.56 -15.75
C VAL A 105 -14.38 -11.82 -14.44
N LYS A 106 -15.28 -12.81 -14.38
CA LYS A 106 -15.98 -13.20 -13.16
C LYS A 106 -14.99 -13.64 -12.07
N GLU A 107 -13.99 -14.45 -12.42
CA GLU A 107 -12.94 -14.86 -11.48
C GLU A 107 -12.07 -13.69 -11.00
N LEU A 108 -11.75 -12.74 -11.88
CA LEU A 108 -11.04 -11.53 -11.50
C LEU A 108 -11.88 -10.71 -10.50
N ASN A 109 -13.17 -10.52 -10.79
CA ASN A 109 -14.08 -9.77 -9.91
C ASN A 109 -14.21 -10.39 -8.52
N GLN A 110 -14.13 -11.72 -8.40
CA GLN A 110 -14.14 -12.37 -7.08
C GLN A 110 -12.97 -11.94 -6.19
N GLN A 111 -11.81 -11.57 -6.75
CA GLN A 111 -10.69 -11.02 -5.96
C GLN A 111 -10.83 -9.51 -5.76
N LEU A 112 -11.29 -8.78 -6.79
CA LEU A 112 -11.40 -7.32 -6.73
C LEU A 112 -12.43 -6.81 -5.72
N VAL A 113 -13.42 -7.63 -5.35
CA VAL A 113 -14.39 -7.29 -4.29
C VAL A 113 -13.71 -6.98 -2.95
N GLU A 114 -12.56 -7.59 -2.63
CA GLU A 114 -11.81 -7.28 -1.39
C GLU A 114 -11.27 -5.83 -1.37
N LEU A 115 -11.18 -5.20 -2.54
CA LEU A 115 -10.81 -3.81 -2.71
C LEU A 115 -12.01 -2.91 -3.06
N ASN A 116 -13.24 -3.40 -3.03
CA ASN A 116 -14.42 -2.69 -3.54
C ASN A 116 -14.28 -2.28 -5.02
N LEU A 117 -13.61 -3.09 -5.82
CA LEU A 117 -13.44 -2.88 -7.26
C LEU A 117 -14.18 -3.96 -8.07
N THR A 118 -14.54 -3.61 -9.30
CA THR A 118 -15.02 -4.58 -10.30
C THR A 118 -14.45 -4.26 -11.68
N ALA A 119 -14.08 -5.28 -12.44
CA ALA A 119 -13.71 -5.17 -13.85
C ALA A 119 -14.96 -5.17 -14.73
N ASN A 120 -15.12 -4.11 -15.53
CA ASN A 120 -16.22 -3.97 -16.49
C ASN A 120 -15.79 -4.40 -17.88
N ARG A 121 -16.30 -5.56 -18.31
CA ARG A 121 -16.01 -6.14 -19.62
C ARG A 121 -16.41 -5.24 -20.80
N ARG A 122 -17.46 -4.42 -20.65
CA ARG A 122 -17.98 -3.59 -21.75
C ARG A 122 -17.08 -2.40 -22.04
N THR A 123 -16.57 -1.77 -21.00
CA THR A 123 -15.69 -0.60 -21.10
C THR A 123 -14.21 -1.00 -21.19
N GLY A 124 -13.84 -2.18 -20.69
CA GLY A 124 -12.45 -2.60 -20.57
C GLY A 124 -11.71 -1.90 -19.42
N SER A 125 -12.45 -1.38 -18.45
CA SER A 125 -11.95 -0.59 -17.32
C SER A 125 -12.31 -1.21 -15.97
N LEU A 126 -11.65 -0.77 -14.92
CA LEU A 126 -12.12 -0.98 -13.55
C LEU A 126 -13.26 0.01 -13.24
N ILE A 127 -14.13 -0.40 -12.31
CA ILE A 127 -15.18 0.40 -11.67
C ILE A 127 -14.94 0.34 -10.15
N GLY A 128 -14.96 1.49 -9.51
CA GLY A 128 -14.92 1.67 -8.06
C GLY A 128 -14.47 3.08 -7.73
N GLU A 129 -13.91 3.27 -6.54
CA GLU A 129 -13.37 4.57 -6.11
C GLU A 129 -12.16 4.97 -6.96
N GLU A 130 -12.22 6.18 -7.54
CA GLU A 130 -11.17 6.68 -8.44
C GLU A 130 -9.83 6.83 -7.72
N ALA A 131 -9.87 7.26 -6.45
CA ALA A 131 -8.71 7.34 -5.58
C ALA A 131 -7.95 6.01 -5.50
N LEU A 132 -8.69 4.91 -5.40
CA LEU A 132 -8.12 3.58 -5.32
C LEU A 132 -7.53 3.13 -6.66
N ILE A 133 -8.22 3.40 -7.78
CA ILE A 133 -7.70 3.07 -9.12
C ILE A 133 -6.39 3.82 -9.38
N LEU A 134 -6.34 5.12 -9.10
CA LEU A 134 -5.13 5.94 -9.22
C LEU A 134 -4.02 5.44 -8.30
N HIS A 135 -4.34 5.13 -7.04
CA HIS A 135 -3.37 4.56 -6.10
C HIS A 135 -2.77 3.26 -6.63
N LEU A 136 -3.59 2.35 -7.18
CA LEU A 136 -3.11 1.11 -7.79
C LEU A 136 -2.27 1.37 -9.06
N GLN A 137 -2.63 2.35 -9.90
CA GLN A 137 -1.82 2.72 -11.07
C GLN A 137 -0.44 3.23 -10.66
N LEU A 138 -0.37 4.13 -9.68
CA LEU A 138 0.88 4.68 -9.17
C LEU A 138 1.74 3.60 -8.52
N HIS A 139 1.14 2.74 -7.69
CA HIS A 139 1.85 1.59 -7.15
C HIS A 139 2.36 0.64 -8.22
N TYR A 140 1.56 0.38 -9.26
CA TYR A 140 2.00 -0.48 -10.35
C TYR A 140 3.21 0.12 -11.06
N LEU A 141 3.20 1.44 -11.30
CA LEU A 141 4.34 2.09 -11.93
C LEU A 141 5.61 2.03 -11.05
N ARG A 142 5.50 2.32 -9.74
CA ARG A 142 6.63 2.16 -8.78
C ARG A 142 7.16 0.74 -8.74
N ASP A 143 6.25 -0.22 -8.75
CA ASP A 143 6.57 -1.63 -8.56
C ASP A 143 7.11 -2.30 -9.82
N PHE A 144 6.92 -1.73 -11.02
CA PHE A 144 7.30 -2.33 -12.31
C PHE A 144 8.26 -1.50 -13.16
N PHE A 145 8.40 -0.21 -12.87
CA PHE A 145 9.23 0.71 -13.64
C PHE A 145 10.14 1.51 -12.71
N SER A 146 11.27 1.95 -13.24
CA SER A 146 12.25 2.78 -12.53
C SER A 146 11.96 4.26 -12.78
N ASN A 147 10.73 4.69 -12.51
CA ASN A 147 10.31 6.08 -12.73
C ASN A 147 10.56 6.96 -11.52
N THR A 148 10.89 8.23 -11.75
CA THR A 148 10.84 9.26 -10.71
C THR A 148 9.40 9.63 -10.39
N GLU A 149 9.11 10.20 -9.20
CA GLU A 149 7.76 10.63 -8.82
C GLU A 149 7.09 11.55 -9.87
N ASN A 150 7.87 12.45 -10.47
CA ASN A 150 7.38 13.30 -11.55
C ASN A 150 6.96 12.48 -12.79
N GLU A 151 7.79 11.54 -13.23
CA GLU A 151 7.47 10.68 -14.37
C GLU A 151 6.25 9.79 -14.09
N LEU A 152 6.10 9.30 -12.86
CA LEU A 152 4.94 8.50 -12.43
C LEU A 152 3.64 9.29 -12.64
N TYR A 153 3.58 10.51 -12.10
CA TYR A 153 2.39 11.34 -12.16
C TYR A 153 2.08 11.75 -13.61
N GLN A 154 3.08 12.18 -14.37
CA GLN A 154 2.91 12.51 -15.78
C GLN A 154 2.42 11.31 -16.60
N HIS A 155 2.93 10.11 -16.34
CA HIS A 155 2.49 8.89 -17.01
C HIS A 155 1.01 8.61 -16.76
N VAL A 156 0.55 8.75 -15.52
CA VAL A 156 -0.87 8.56 -15.17
C VAL A 156 -1.74 9.61 -15.85
N GLU A 157 -1.34 10.89 -15.84
CA GLU A 157 -2.12 11.97 -16.49
C GLU A 157 -2.29 11.76 -18.00
N GLN A 158 -1.26 11.23 -18.67
CA GLN A 158 -1.28 11.00 -20.12
C GLN A 158 -2.18 9.82 -20.51
N ASN A 159 -2.33 8.82 -19.63
CA ASN A 159 -3.08 7.59 -19.91
C ASN A 159 -4.53 7.61 -19.38
N GLN A 160 -4.93 8.66 -18.66
CA GLN A 160 -6.25 8.79 -18.05
C GLN A 160 -7.22 9.60 -18.94
N CYS A 161 -8.34 8.99 -19.36
CA CYS A 161 -9.31 9.62 -20.25
C CYS A 161 -10.44 10.38 -19.53
N SER A 162 -10.82 10.01 -18.31
CA SER A 162 -11.82 10.75 -17.54
C SER A 162 -11.66 10.49 -16.04
N VAL A 163 -11.43 11.53 -15.26
CA VAL A 163 -11.40 11.45 -13.80
C VAL A 163 -12.49 12.36 -13.25
N GLN A 164 -13.25 11.82 -12.30
CA GLN A 164 -14.22 12.59 -11.55
C GLN A 164 -13.49 13.62 -10.67
N PRO A 165 -14.05 14.81 -10.46
CA PRO A 165 -13.49 15.78 -9.53
C PRO A 165 -13.20 15.14 -8.17
N PHE A 166 -12.11 15.56 -7.53
CA PHE A 166 -11.78 15.08 -6.19
C PHE A 166 -12.90 15.49 -5.22
N ASN A 167 -13.59 14.50 -4.66
CA ASN A 167 -14.59 14.74 -3.63
C ASN A 167 -13.91 15.16 -2.32
N ASN A 168 -14.53 16.03 -1.54
CA ASN A 168 -14.06 16.45 -0.21
C ASN A 168 -12.79 17.33 -0.19
N MET A 169 -12.55 18.13 -1.23
CA MET A 169 -11.42 19.07 -1.28
C MET A 169 -11.28 19.91 0.00
N ALA A 170 -12.37 20.53 0.47
CA ALA A 170 -12.32 21.40 1.65
C ALA A 170 -12.02 20.65 2.97
N THR A 171 -12.41 19.37 3.06
CA THR A 171 -12.15 18.55 4.24
C THR A 171 -10.72 18.02 4.27
N CYS A 172 -10.21 17.61 3.11
CA CYS A 172 -8.88 17.05 2.99
C CYS A 172 -7.79 18.11 2.87
N PHE A 173 -8.08 19.31 2.36
CA PHE A 173 -7.07 20.34 2.08
C PHE A 173 -7.46 21.68 2.70
N PRO A 174 -7.02 21.95 3.95
CA PRO A 174 -7.33 23.20 4.63
C PRO A 174 -6.62 24.41 4.01
N ASP A 175 -5.52 24.21 3.28
CA ASP A 175 -4.81 25.27 2.54
C ASP A 175 -4.79 24.96 1.02
N PRO A 176 -5.53 25.72 0.19
CA PRO A 176 -5.52 25.56 -1.26
C PRO A 176 -4.17 25.91 -1.92
N HIS A 177 -3.32 26.71 -1.28
CA HIS A 177 -2.01 27.08 -1.84
C HIS A 177 -1.05 25.89 -1.91
N LEU A 178 -1.18 24.96 -0.97
CA LEU A 178 -0.39 23.72 -0.92
C LEU A 178 -0.48 22.93 -2.23
N LEU A 179 -1.70 22.74 -2.73
CA LEU A 179 -1.93 22.01 -3.97
C LEU A 179 -1.41 22.77 -5.19
N LYS A 180 -1.54 24.10 -5.22
CA LYS A 180 -1.01 24.92 -6.33
C LYS A 180 0.51 24.85 -6.40
N GLN A 181 1.18 24.91 -5.25
CA GLN A 181 2.63 24.77 -5.18
C GLN A 181 3.07 23.37 -5.62
N PHE A 182 2.42 22.33 -5.10
CA PHE A 182 2.70 20.95 -5.50
C PHE A 182 2.51 20.73 -7.01
N ALA A 183 1.39 21.20 -7.58
CA ALA A 183 1.14 21.13 -9.02
C ALA A 183 2.25 21.80 -9.83
N LYS A 184 2.71 22.99 -9.39
CA LYS A 184 3.79 23.73 -10.06
C LYS A 184 5.12 22.97 -9.98
N SER A 185 5.46 22.39 -8.83
CA SER A 185 6.72 21.65 -8.63
C SER A 185 6.84 20.42 -9.53
N PHE A 186 5.73 19.78 -9.86
CA PHE A 186 5.68 18.56 -10.68
C PHE A 186 5.13 18.81 -12.10
N GLY A 187 4.78 20.05 -12.46
CA GLY A 187 4.19 20.38 -13.76
C GLY A 187 2.87 19.64 -14.04
N LEU A 188 2.03 19.47 -13.02
CA LEU A 188 0.81 18.65 -13.07
C LEU A 188 -0.42 19.47 -13.44
N LYS A 189 -1.45 18.78 -13.94
CA LYS A 189 -2.77 19.36 -14.14
C LYS A 189 -3.52 19.38 -12.80
N GLU A 190 -4.21 20.49 -12.53
CA GLU A 190 -4.92 20.71 -11.27
C GLU A 190 -5.89 19.58 -10.90
N ARG A 191 -6.56 18.97 -11.89
CA ARG A 191 -7.57 17.92 -11.66
C ARG A 191 -7.07 16.66 -10.95
N TYR A 192 -5.80 16.30 -11.10
CA TYR A 192 -5.21 15.11 -10.46
C TYR A 192 -4.35 15.43 -9.25
N THR A 193 -3.96 16.70 -9.12
CA THR A 193 -3.05 17.20 -8.09
C THR A 193 -3.44 16.73 -6.68
N PRO A 194 -4.73 16.75 -6.26
CA PRO A 194 -5.13 16.23 -4.94
C PRO A 194 -4.76 14.76 -4.73
N TYR A 195 -4.99 13.90 -5.72
CA TYR A 195 -4.70 12.47 -5.63
C TYR A 195 -3.21 12.22 -5.54
N PHE A 196 -2.41 12.90 -6.38
CA PHE A 196 -0.97 12.79 -6.39
C PHE A 196 -0.32 13.35 -5.12
N PHE A 197 -0.84 14.45 -4.58
CA PHE A 197 -0.36 14.97 -3.31
C PHE A 197 -0.58 13.96 -2.16
N LEU A 198 -1.78 13.38 -2.05
CA LEU A 198 -2.05 12.40 -1.01
C LEU A 198 -1.22 11.13 -1.17
N ASP A 199 -0.99 10.69 -2.40
CA ASP A 199 -0.07 9.58 -2.69
C ASP A 199 1.37 9.93 -2.30
N TYR A 200 1.84 11.14 -2.62
CA TYR A 200 3.16 11.64 -2.20
C TYR A 200 3.31 11.66 -0.69
N THR A 201 2.31 12.13 0.06
CA THR A 201 2.35 12.13 1.54
C THR A 201 2.51 10.71 2.12
N ARG A 202 1.99 9.68 1.45
CA ARG A 202 2.13 8.28 1.91
C ARG A 202 3.52 7.72 1.72
N CYS A 203 4.22 8.19 0.69
CA CYS A 203 5.59 7.80 0.40
C CYS A 203 6.62 8.62 1.21
N HIS A 204 6.28 9.85 1.61
CA HIS A 204 7.20 10.78 2.26
C HIS A 204 6.69 11.21 3.65
N TYR A 205 7.22 10.56 4.69
CA TYR A 205 6.76 10.77 6.07
C TYR A 205 6.85 12.23 6.52
N SER A 206 7.93 12.94 6.18
CA SER A 206 8.09 14.35 6.57
C SER A 206 6.99 15.24 6.00
N VAL A 207 6.63 15.02 4.73
CA VAL A 207 5.52 15.72 4.07
C VAL A 207 4.19 15.38 4.75
N CYS A 208 3.98 14.12 5.13
CA CYS A 208 2.79 13.73 5.90
C CYS A 208 2.75 14.40 7.28
N ALA A 209 3.88 14.51 7.97
CA ALA A 209 3.97 15.16 9.27
C ALA A 209 3.69 16.67 9.16
N ASP A 210 4.24 17.33 8.15
CA ASP A 210 3.96 18.73 7.85
C ASP A 210 2.48 18.94 7.50
N PHE A 211 1.90 18.03 6.73
CA PHE A 211 0.49 18.06 6.39
C PHE A 211 -0.41 17.84 7.62
N PHE A 212 -0.03 16.94 8.52
CA PHE A 212 -0.70 16.77 9.81
C PHE A 212 -0.64 18.06 10.65
N HIS A 213 0.51 18.75 10.68
CA HIS A 213 0.65 20.03 11.37
C HIS A 213 -0.23 21.12 10.77
N LEU A 214 -0.39 21.16 9.45
CA LEU A 214 -1.33 22.07 8.81
C LEU A 214 -2.77 21.78 9.27
N HIS A 215 -3.18 20.50 9.28
CA HIS A 215 -4.49 20.10 9.78
C HIS A 215 -4.70 20.43 11.27
N GLN A 216 -3.63 20.40 12.06
CA GLN A 216 -3.62 20.87 13.46
C GLN A 216 -3.82 22.39 13.55
N LEU A 217 -3.08 23.18 12.77
CA LEU A 217 -3.21 24.64 12.78
C LEU A 217 -4.63 25.09 12.44
N HIS A 218 -5.26 24.43 11.47
CA HIS A 218 -6.62 24.71 11.04
C HIS A 218 -7.71 23.97 11.84
N GLN A 219 -7.33 23.17 12.84
CA GLN A 219 -8.27 22.42 13.71
C GLN A 219 -9.31 21.61 12.93
N THR A 220 -8.88 20.95 11.85
CA THR A 220 -9.79 20.22 10.95
C THR A 220 -10.45 19.02 11.61
N SER A 221 -11.57 18.55 11.06
CA SER A 221 -12.26 17.34 11.55
C SER A 221 -11.38 16.09 11.48
N LEU A 222 -10.51 15.98 10.47
CA LEU A 222 -9.55 14.88 10.35
C LEU A 222 -8.51 14.91 11.48
N TYR A 223 -7.98 16.09 11.82
CA TYR A 223 -7.09 16.24 12.97
C TYR A 223 -7.78 15.85 14.27
N GLN A 224 -9.00 16.36 14.51
CA GLN A 224 -9.78 16.05 15.70
C GLN A 224 -10.06 14.54 15.79
N ALA A 225 -10.42 13.90 14.68
CA ALA A 225 -10.62 12.45 14.63
C ALA A 225 -9.33 11.70 15.00
N THR A 226 -8.16 12.12 14.49
CA THR A 226 -6.88 11.54 14.88
C THR A 226 -6.60 11.68 16.37
N ILE A 227 -6.85 12.85 16.96
CA ILE A 227 -6.64 13.08 18.39
C ILE A 227 -7.59 12.21 19.23
N LEU A 228 -8.88 12.12 18.87
CA LEU A 228 -9.83 11.22 19.51
C LEU A 228 -9.38 9.76 19.41
N GLY A 229 -8.92 9.33 18.23
CA GLY A 229 -8.36 8.00 18.04
C GLY A 229 -7.14 7.75 18.95
N MET A 230 -6.25 8.73 19.07
CA MET A 230 -5.12 8.63 19.99
C MET A 230 -5.53 8.56 21.46
N GLN A 231 -6.59 9.25 21.88
CA GLN A 231 -7.11 9.16 23.26
C GLN A 231 -7.61 7.75 23.61
N VAL A 232 -8.11 7.00 22.63
CA VAL A 232 -8.53 5.60 22.80
C VAL A 232 -7.31 4.66 22.81
N ILE A 233 -6.33 4.91 21.93
CA ILE A 233 -5.17 4.02 21.72
C ILE A 233 -4.11 4.19 22.81
N GLU A 234 -3.85 5.43 23.21
CA GLU A 234 -2.74 5.77 24.10
C GLU A 234 -2.77 5.03 25.44
N PRO A 235 -3.91 4.94 26.16
CA PRO A 235 -3.98 4.22 27.43
C PRO A 235 -3.82 2.71 27.25
N ALA A 236 -4.12 2.22 26.05
CA ALA A 236 -4.18 0.80 25.80
C ALA A 236 -2.79 0.24 25.45
N ILE A 237 -1.90 1.03 24.82
CA ILE A 237 -0.62 0.57 24.27
C ILE A 237 0.55 1.07 25.12
N GLN A 238 1.50 0.18 25.41
CA GLN A 238 2.79 0.58 25.97
C GLN A 238 3.68 1.19 24.87
N TRP A 239 4.00 2.47 25.00
CA TRP A 239 4.86 3.18 24.06
C TRP A 239 6.33 3.02 24.44
N ASP A 240 7.18 2.62 23.49
CA ASP A 240 8.62 2.53 23.73
C ASP A 240 9.27 3.91 23.89
N SER A 241 8.74 4.91 23.18
CA SER A 241 9.24 6.29 23.23
C SER A 241 8.19 7.29 22.76
N THR A 242 8.42 8.57 23.11
CA THR A 242 7.61 9.69 22.61
C THR A 242 7.69 9.82 21.09
N LEU A 243 8.81 9.43 20.47
CA LEU A 243 8.97 9.44 19.02
C LEU A 243 8.11 8.39 18.33
N VAL A 244 8.06 7.15 18.85
CA VAL A 244 7.17 6.10 18.32
C VAL A 244 5.72 6.57 18.36
N LYS A 245 5.31 7.21 19.46
CA LYS A 245 3.97 7.80 19.60
C LYS A 245 3.70 8.85 18.53
N LYS A 246 4.62 9.80 18.30
CA LYS A 246 4.47 10.84 17.26
C LYS A 246 4.33 10.24 15.86
N ILE A 247 5.18 9.28 15.49
CA ILE A 247 5.13 8.60 14.19
C ILE A 247 3.81 7.85 14.03
N PHE A 248 3.37 7.16 15.09
CA PHE A 248 2.08 6.49 15.10
C PHE A 248 0.93 7.47 14.85
N THR A 249 0.90 8.61 15.54
CA THR A 249 -0.15 9.63 15.35
C THR A 249 -0.23 10.10 13.90
N VAL A 250 0.92 10.42 13.28
CA VAL A 250 0.97 10.86 11.87
C VAL A 250 0.50 9.75 10.91
N LYS A 251 0.87 8.49 11.15
CA LYS A 251 0.39 7.35 10.36
C LYS A 251 -1.09 7.05 10.56
N LEU A 252 -1.63 7.27 11.76
CA LEU A 252 -3.06 7.17 12.03
C LEU A 252 -3.83 8.26 11.27
N PHE A 253 -3.26 9.47 11.19
CA PHE A 253 -3.80 10.54 10.36
C PHE A 253 -3.83 10.17 8.87
N ASP A 254 -2.75 9.62 8.32
CA ASP A 254 -2.74 9.11 6.93
C ASP A 254 -3.81 8.04 6.69
N LEU A 255 -4.00 7.11 7.63
CA LEU A 255 -5.06 6.11 7.55
C LEU A 255 -6.44 6.77 7.45
N PHE A 256 -6.72 7.77 8.30
CA PHE A 256 -8.01 8.46 8.30
C PHE A 256 -8.23 9.30 7.03
N ILE A 257 -7.18 9.95 6.52
CA ILE A 257 -7.22 10.61 5.21
C ILE A 257 -7.60 9.60 4.13
N GLY A 258 -6.95 8.43 4.07
CA GLY A 258 -7.25 7.47 3.01
C GLY A 258 -8.65 6.89 3.10
N ILE A 259 -9.16 6.62 4.30
CA ILE A 259 -10.55 6.22 4.49
C ILE A 259 -11.49 7.32 3.97
N HIS A 260 -11.19 8.59 4.27
CA HIS A 260 -11.95 9.73 3.78
C HIS A 260 -11.86 9.92 2.25
N GLN A 261 -10.76 9.47 1.65
CA GLN A 261 -10.54 9.42 0.19
C GLN A 261 -11.25 8.24 -0.49
N GLY A 262 -11.86 7.32 0.28
CA GLY A 262 -12.48 6.10 -0.24
C GLY A 262 -11.55 4.90 -0.37
N LEU A 263 -10.33 4.97 0.16
CA LEU A 263 -9.42 3.81 0.19
C LEU A 263 -9.91 2.79 1.22
N PRO A 264 -10.12 1.52 0.83
CA PRO A 264 -10.50 0.49 1.78
C PRO A 264 -9.31 0.11 2.68
N LEU A 265 -9.59 -0.33 3.91
CA LEU A 265 -8.57 -0.80 4.86
C LEU A 265 -7.70 -1.93 4.30
N SER A 266 -8.22 -2.70 3.35
CA SER A 266 -7.47 -3.73 2.65
C SER A 266 -6.21 -3.18 1.96
N VAL A 267 -6.23 -1.96 1.41
CA VAL A 267 -5.04 -1.32 0.82
C VAL A 267 -3.89 -1.25 1.83
N TYR A 268 -4.18 -0.77 3.03
CA TYR A 268 -3.20 -0.65 4.10
C TYR A 268 -2.67 -2.02 4.54
N ASN A 269 -3.56 -3.02 4.57
CA ASN A 269 -3.25 -4.36 5.01
C ASN A 269 -2.45 -5.21 3.99
N LEU A 270 -2.43 -4.83 2.71
CA LEU A 270 -1.83 -5.63 1.64
C LEU A 270 -0.30 -5.51 1.56
N TYR A 271 0.32 -4.50 2.18
CA TYR A 271 1.77 -4.30 2.13
C TYR A 271 2.54 -5.32 2.99
N ARG A 272 1.89 -5.90 3.99
CA ARG A 272 2.54 -6.82 4.93
C ARG A 272 1.60 -7.97 5.24
N LYS A 273 2.07 -9.20 5.05
CA LYS A 273 1.50 -10.36 5.74
C LYS A 273 1.87 -10.23 7.21
N SER A 274 1.16 -9.34 7.93
CA SER A 274 1.25 -9.33 9.38
C SER A 274 0.68 -10.64 9.88
N GLU A 275 1.31 -11.20 10.92
CA GLU A 275 0.68 -12.21 11.75
C GLU A 275 -0.73 -11.76 12.14
N ARG A 276 -1.60 -12.73 12.45
CA ARG A 276 -2.92 -12.37 12.97
C ARG A 276 -2.71 -11.47 14.19
N PRO A 277 -3.23 -10.23 14.19
CA PRO A 277 -3.03 -9.35 15.33
C PRO A 277 -3.64 -10.02 16.56
N SER A 278 -3.02 -9.81 17.71
CA SER A 278 -3.55 -10.33 18.98
C SER A 278 -4.98 -9.83 19.21
N ASN A 279 -5.79 -10.61 19.94
CA ASN A 279 -7.19 -10.25 20.26
C ASN A 279 -7.32 -8.85 20.89
N TYR A 280 -6.27 -8.39 21.55
CA TYR A 280 -6.17 -7.04 22.10
C TYR A 280 -6.41 -5.94 21.04
N TYR A 281 -5.84 -6.05 19.83
CA TYR A 281 -6.08 -5.07 18.76
C TYR A 281 -7.52 -5.11 18.24
N TYR A 282 -8.20 -6.26 18.33
CA TYR A 282 -9.60 -6.36 17.96
C TYR A 282 -10.50 -5.58 18.94
N VAL A 283 -10.22 -5.69 20.24
CA VAL A 283 -10.90 -4.89 21.27
C VAL A 283 -10.67 -3.41 21.04
N LEU A 284 -9.42 -3.00 20.80
CA LEU A 284 -9.08 -1.61 20.51
C LEU A 284 -9.81 -1.06 19.28
N SER A 285 -9.89 -1.84 18.19
CA SER A 285 -10.66 -1.48 17.00
C SER A 285 -12.15 -1.29 17.27
N LYS A 286 -12.72 -2.07 18.19
CA LYS A 286 -14.13 -1.94 18.58
C LYS A 286 -14.38 -0.61 19.29
N GLU A 287 -13.51 -0.23 20.22
CA GLU A 287 -13.62 1.06 20.92
C GLU A 287 -13.38 2.23 19.98
N LEU A 288 -12.35 2.17 19.13
CA LEU A 288 -12.11 3.21 18.11
C LEU A 288 -13.30 3.41 17.17
N LYS A 289 -13.93 2.32 16.75
CA LYS A 289 -15.11 2.38 15.88
C LYS A 289 -16.34 2.97 16.59
N ARG A 290 -16.46 2.81 17.91
CA ARG A 290 -17.52 3.48 18.70
C ARG A 290 -17.32 4.99 18.76
N GLU A 291 -16.08 5.42 18.91
CA GLU A 291 -15.75 6.85 19.11
C GLU A 291 -15.63 7.64 17.79
N SER A 292 -15.49 6.98 16.63
CA SER A 292 -15.26 7.65 15.36
C SER A 292 -16.25 7.24 14.26
N ILE A 293 -17.05 8.21 13.82
CA ILE A 293 -18.02 8.05 12.72
C ILE A 293 -17.32 7.68 11.40
N LEU A 294 -16.07 8.12 11.21
CA LEU A 294 -15.26 7.78 10.03
C LEU A 294 -15.06 6.25 9.86
N LEU A 295 -15.13 5.50 10.95
CA LEU A 295 -14.84 4.07 10.99
C LEU A 295 -16.10 3.19 10.90
N VAL A 296 -17.30 3.77 10.75
CA VAL A 296 -18.58 3.04 10.77
C VAL A 296 -18.62 1.92 9.72
N ASN A 297 -18.07 2.16 8.53
CA ASN A 297 -18.05 1.18 7.43
C ASN A 297 -16.82 0.27 7.45
N CYS A 298 -15.90 0.45 8.41
CA CYS A 298 -14.71 -0.37 8.52
C CYS A 298 -15.00 -1.70 9.22
N ARG A 299 -14.44 -2.78 8.69
CA ARG A 299 -14.47 -4.09 9.37
C ARG A 299 -13.49 -4.11 10.54
N LEU A 300 -13.92 -4.66 11.68
CA LEU A 300 -13.10 -4.68 12.89
C LEU A 300 -11.79 -5.46 12.74
N ASP A 301 -11.82 -6.58 12.00
CA ASP A 301 -10.65 -7.41 11.76
C ASP A 301 -9.62 -6.73 10.85
N GLU A 302 -10.08 -5.94 9.86
CA GLU A 302 -9.21 -5.16 8.99
C GLU A 302 -8.63 -3.94 9.70
N LEU A 303 -9.43 -3.28 10.55
CA LEU A 303 -8.97 -2.15 11.35
C LEU A 303 -7.92 -2.58 12.36
N ALA A 304 -8.13 -3.74 13.01
CA ALA A 304 -7.16 -4.30 13.95
C ALA A 304 -5.81 -4.58 13.29
N LYS A 305 -5.83 -5.13 12.06
CA LYS A 305 -4.61 -5.34 11.28
C LYS A 305 -3.95 -4.01 10.91
N ALA A 306 -4.71 -3.02 10.43
CA ALA A 306 -4.16 -1.73 10.04
C ALA A 306 -3.47 -1.02 11.23
N ILE A 307 -4.12 -1.00 12.40
CA ILE A 307 -3.55 -0.42 13.63
C ILE A 307 -2.29 -1.17 14.06
N HIS A 308 -2.32 -2.50 14.05
CA HIS A 308 -1.16 -3.32 14.38
C HIS A 308 0.01 -3.05 13.43
N GLN A 309 -0.25 -2.92 12.13
CA GLN A 309 0.77 -2.62 11.13
C GLN A 309 1.34 -1.21 11.29
N ILE A 310 0.49 -0.21 11.58
CA ILE A 310 0.95 1.14 11.90
C ILE A 310 1.90 1.08 13.10
N PHE A 311 1.50 0.41 14.18
CA PHE A 311 2.34 0.23 15.37
C PHE A 311 3.70 -0.40 15.06
N GLN A 312 3.72 -1.55 14.37
CA GLN A 312 4.96 -2.21 13.98
C GLN A 312 5.84 -1.31 13.11
N SER A 313 5.25 -0.62 12.13
CA SER A 313 5.99 0.25 11.23
C SER A 313 6.55 1.48 11.93
N SER A 314 5.85 2.05 12.92
CA SER A 314 6.35 3.15 13.73
C SER A 314 7.58 2.75 14.55
N ARG A 315 7.57 1.56 15.16
CA ARG A 315 8.75 1.03 15.89
C ARG A 315 9.94 0.84 14.95
N GLN A 316 9.70 0.24 13.78
CA GLN A 316 10.77 0.02 12.79
C GLN A 316 11.39 1.33 12.30
N MET A 317 10.58 2.37 12.06
CA MET A 317 11.11 3.67 11.64
C MET A 317 12.03 4.29 12.69
N VAL A 318 11.70 4.19 13.99
CA VAL A 318 12.58 4.65 15.06
C VAL A 318 13.87 3.81 15.14
N MET A 319 13.76 2.50 15.00
CA MET A 319 14.94 1.62 15.05
C MET A 319 15.90 1.91 13.89
N ASN A 320 15.39 2.10 12.67
CA ASN A 320 16.21 2.44 11.50
C ASN A 320 16.85 3.84 11.67
N ALA A 321 16.11 4.79 12.23
CA ALA A 321 16.63 6.13 12.55
C ALA A 321 17.77 6.11 13.58
N ASN A 322 17.82 5.10 14.44
CA ASN A 322 18.88 4.95 15.44
C ASN A 322 20.11 4.18 14.91
N LEU A 323 19.96 3.45 13.78
CA LEU A 323 21.05 2.69 13.15
C LEU A 323 21.79 3.52 12.09
N GLU A 324 21.14 4.52 11.50
CA GLU A 324 21.79 5.57 10.72
C GLU A 324 22.12 6.75 11.65
N SER A 325 23.37 7.22 11.66
CA SER A 325 23.83 8.36 12.48
C SER A 325 22.85 9.55 12.43
N PRO A 326 22.71 10.39 13.50
CA PRO A 326 21.51 11.18 13.86
C PRO A 326 21.08 12.33 12.93
N ILE A 327 21.51 12.33 11.67
CA ILE A 327 21.38 13.46 10.74
C ILE A 327 20.42 13.12 9.59
N ALA A 328 20.23 11.85 9.21
CA ALA A 328 19.38 11.51 8.06
C ALA A 328 17.87 11.61 8.35
N VAL A 329 17.40 11.07 9.49
CA VAL A 329 15.97 11.11 9.84
C VAL A 329 15.52 12.47 10.36
N VAL A 330 16.46 13.31 10.85
CA VAL A 330 16.19 14.69 11.29
C VAL A 330 16.25 15.69 10.12
N ASN A 331 17.08 15.44 9.10
CA ASN A 331 17.12 16.32 7.91
C ASN A 331 15.98 16.05 6.93
N GLU A 332 15.46 14.82 6.84
CA GLU A 332 14.21 14.58 6.11
C GLU A 332 13.00 15.22 6.83
N ALA A 333 13.01 15.27 8.16
CA ALA A 333 11.96 15.90 8.98
C ALA A 333 11.93 17.44 8.94
N ASN A 334 12.94 18.11 8.38
CA ASN A 334 13.00 19.58 8.27
C ASN A 334 13.08 20.08 6.81
N GLY A 335 12.85 19.20 5.84
CA GLY A 335 13.41 19.34 4.51
C GLY A 335 12.50 19.77 3.36
N LEU A 336 11.25 20.19 3.58
CA LEU A 336 10.43 20.76 2.50
C LEU A 336 9.78 22.10 2.85
N PHE A 337 9.27 22.32 4.07
CA PHE A 337 8.75 23.65 4.43
C PHE A 337 9.82 24.75 4.47
N SER A 338 11.09 24.42 4.73
CA SER A 338 12.20 25.39 4.69
C SER A 338 12.60 25.80 3.26
N ALA A 339 12.34 24.96 2.26
CA ALA A 339 12.52 25.30 0.85
C ALA A 339 11.33 26.11 0.29
N PHE A 340 10.12 25.91 0.82
CA PHE A 340 8.91 26.64 0.40
C PHE A 340 8.64 27.94 1.17
N GLN A 341 9.39 28.24 2.24
CA GLN A 341 9.31 29.51 2.97
C GLN A 341 10.38 30.56 2.58
N ASN A 342 11.40 30.17 1.80
CA ASN A 342 12.55 31.02 1.48
C ASN A 342 12.48 31.72 0.10
N GLU A 343 11.27 31.97 -0.41
CA GLU A 343 11.04 32.96 -1.46
C GLU A 343 10.07 34.02 -0.93
N LYS A 344 10.60 34.99 -0.18
CA LYS A 344 9.97 36.28 0.08
C LYS A 344 10.77 37.37 -0.61
#